data_AF-A0A849DES7-F1
#
_entry.id   AF-A0A849DES7-F1
#
_cell.length_a   1.000
_cell.length_b   1.000
_cell.length_c   1.000
_cell.angle_alpha   90.00
_cell.angle_beta   90.00
_cell.angle_gamma   90.00
#
_symmetry.space_group_name_H-M   'P 1'
#
loop_
_entity.id
_entity.type
_entity.pdbx_description
1 polymer ?
#
loop_
_entity_poly.entity_id
_entity_poly.type
_entity_poly.pdbx_seq_one_letter_code
_entity_poly.pdbx_strand_id
1 'polypeptide(L)'
;METPEIHVEELKKDPEFLANIQRLEIECKEEESIAKGYQLLDAQLIIEASEDDINEIFTFIVNTAFDRLAEKLSTSKSFDMNEAEDLATARAIYEHGIQRYSENDKKGAKEIFLVLNYTIDHADLKDAMMVHAAAVMAGNSFEDFIENLVDVEGVNEHDPLAFFIQTFTQPTDILLTMFAKQVKQAKEELRVLDESKEK
;
A
#
# COMPACT_ATOMS: atom_id res chain seq x y z
N MET A 1 -26.64 3.13 10.83
CA MET A 1 -27.04 3.95 9.67
C MET A 1 -27.32 2.97 8.56
N GLU A 2 -28.47 3.06 7.88
CA GLU A 2 -28.71 2.26 6.68
C GLU A 2 -27.68 2.70 5.63
N THR A 3 -26.86 1.77 5.15
CA THR A 3 -25.97 2.00 4.03
C THR A 3 -26.85 2.40 2.83
N PRO A 4 -26.64 3.56 2.20
CA PRO A 4 -27.44 3.94 1.05
C PRO A 4 -27.32 2.84 -0.01
N GLU A 5 -28.47 2.35 -0.48
CA GLU A 5 -28.51 1.31 -1.51
C GLU A 5 -27.98 1.92 -2.81
N ILE A 6 -26.76 1.54 -3.20
CA ILE A 6 -26.14 2.02 -4.42
C ILE A 6 -26.85 1.33 -5.60
N HIS A 7 -27.66 2.08 -6.33
CA HIS A 7 -28.30 1.60 -7.55
C HIS A 7 -27.29 1.60 -8.72
N VAL A 8 -26.42 0.59 -8.75
CA VAL A 8 -25.35 0.43 -9.76
C VAL A 8 -25.87 0.58 -11.19
N GLU A 9 -27.04 -0.01 -11.49
CA GLU A 9 -27.65 0.05 -12.82
C GLU A 9 -28.17 1.45 -13.23
N GLU A 10 -28.41 2.33 -12.24
CA GLU A 10 -28.77 3.73 -12.47
C GLU A 10 -27.50 4.57 -12.66
N LEU A 11 -26.46 4.35 -11.85
CA LEU A 11 -25.16 5.02 -12.00
C LEU A 11 -24.51 4.76 -13.37
N LYS A 12 -24.59 3.53 -13.87
CA LYS A 12 -24.14 3.16 -15.23
C LYS A 12 -24.82 3.95 -16.35
N LYS A 13 -25.98 4.56 -16.07
CA LYS A 13 -26.76 5.36 -17.03
C LYS A 13 -26.75 6.85 -16.71
N ASP A 14 -26.17 7.25 -15.58
CA ASP A 14 -26.10 8.64 -15.14
C ASP A 14 -25.03 9.38 -15.97
N PRO A 15 -25.44 10.33 -16.84
CA PRO A 15 -24.51 11.05 -17.69
C PRO A 15 -23.51 11.92 -16.92
N GLU A 16 -23.91 12.44 -15.75
CA GLU A 16 -23.03 13.26 -14.91
C GLU A 16 -21.95 12.40 -14.26
N PHE A 17 -22.35 11.22 -13.76
CA PHE A 17 -21.41 10.25 -13.19
C PHE A 17 -20.40 9.75 -14.23
N LEU A 18 -20.87 9.36 -15.43
CA LEU A 18 -19.98 8.91 -16.51
C LEU A 18 -19.04 10.03 -17.00
N ALA A 19 -19.52 11.27 -17.08
CA ALA A 19 -18.67 12.41 -17.40
C ALA A 19 -17.61 12.66 -16.32
N ASN A 20 -17.95 12.43 -15.05
CA ASN A 20 -16.99 12.51 -13.94
C ASN A 20 -15.91 11.43 -14.04
N ILE A 21 -16.24 10.19 -14.39
CA ILE A 21 -15.26 9.12 -14.64
C ILE A 21 -14.29 9.52 -15.74
N GLN A 22 -14.80 9.97 -16.89
CA GLN A 22 -13.94 10.38 -18.01
C GLN A 22 -13.03 11.55 -17.63
N ARG A 23 -13.54 12.51 -16.86
CA ARG A 23 -12.73 13.61 -16.35
C ARG A 23 -11.64 13.12 -15.40
N LEU A 24 -11.97 12.23 -14.46
CA LEU A 24 -11.00 11.64 -13.53
C LEU A 24 -9.90 10.87 -14.27
N GLU A 25 -10.24 10.17 -15.35
CA GLU A 25 -9.27 9.47 -16.20
C GLU A 25 -8.27 10.42 -16.87
N ILE A 26 -8.76 11.55 -17.38
CA ILE A 26 -7.88 12.57 -17.98
C ILE A 26 -6.99 13.19 -16.88
N GLU A 27 -7.61 13.62 -15.78
CA GLU A 27 -6.90 14.31 -14.70
C GLU A 27 -5.87 13.41 -14.02
N CYS A 28 -6.16 12.12 -13.80
CA CYS A 28 -5.20 11.21 -13.16
C CYS A 28 -3.96 11.02 -14.05
N LYS A 29 -4.14 10.89 -15.36
CA LYS A 29 -3.05 10.72 -16.34
C LYS A 29 -2.25 12.02 -16.53
N GLU A 30 -2.91 13.17 -16.64
CA GLU A 30 -2.26 14.47 -16.86
C GLU A 30 -1.48 14.98 -15.64
N GLU A 31 -2.00 14.73 -14.43
CA GLU A 31 -1.37 15.15 -13.18
C GLU A 31 -0.46 14.06 -12.57
N GLU A 32 -0.40 12.88 -13.21
CA GLU A 32 0.26 11.68 -12.67
C GLU A 32 -0.16 11.41 -11.20
N SER A 33 -1.45 11.60 -10.90
CA SER A 33 -2.00 11.54 -9.54
C SER A 33 -2.48 10.11 -9.21
N ILE A 34 -1.83 9.50 -8.22
CA ILE A 34 -2.18 8.17 -7.73
C ILE A 34 -3.45 8.24 -6.88
N ALA A 35 -3.66 9.33 -6.13
CA ALA A 35 -4.88 9.53 -5.36
C ALA A 35 -6.12 9.59 -6.28
N LYS A 36 -6.03 10.33 -7.39
CA LYS A 36 -7.09 10.32 -8.42
C LYS A 36 -7.19 8.97 -9.12
N GLY A 37 -6.07 8.26 -9.30
CA GLY A 37 -6.07 6.90 -9.80
C GLY A 37 -6.92 5.96 -8.95
N TYR A 38 -6.78 6.00 -7.62
CA TYR A 38 -7.66 5.23 -6.72
C TYR A 38 -9.12 5.67 -6.78
N GLN A 39 -9.41 6.97 -6.87
CA GLN A 39 -10.79 7.44 -7.04
C GLN A 39 -11.43 6.90 -8.33
N LEU A 40 -10.65 6.84 -9.42
CA LEU A 40 -11.10 6.28 -10.68
C LEU A 40 -11.31 4.76 -10.58
N LEU A 41 -10.37 4.05 -9.97
CA LEU A 41 -10.48 2.60 -9.74
C LEU A 41 -11.74 2.27 -8.91
N ASP A 42 -11.99 3.00 -7.82
CA ASP A 42 -13.19 2.82 -6.99
C ASP A 42 -14.47 3.04 -7.82
N ALA A 43 -14.50 4.11 -8.63
CA ALA A 43 -15.65 4.40 -9.51
C ALA A 43 -15.86 3.30 -10.56
N GLN A 44 -14.78 2.80 -11.18
CA GLN A 44 -14.80 1.72 -12.16
C GLN A 44 -15.28 0.39 -11.54
N LEU A 45 -14.86 0.07 -10.32
CA LEU A 45 -15.33 -1.10 -9.58
C LEU A 45 -16.83 -1.01 -9.27
N ILE A 46 -17.32 0.17 -8.87
CA ILE A 46 -18.75 0.40 -8.59
C ILE A 46 -19.62 0.14 -9.83
N ILE A 47 -19.17 0.55 -11.01
CA ILE A 47 -19.90 0.30 -12.27
C ILE A 47 -19.56 -1.03 -12.92
N GLU A 48 -18.82 -1.91 -12.25
CA GLU A 48 -18.42 -3.21 -12.79
C GLU A 48 -17.78 -3.07 -14.18
N ALA A 49 -16.84 -2.12 -14.30
CA ALA A 49 -16.06 -1.91 -15.52
C ALA A 49 -15.33 -3.20 -15.95
N SER A 50 -14.86 -3.23 -17.20
CA SER A 50 -14.18 -4.42 -17.71
C SER A 50 -12.88 -4.69 -16.95
N GLU A 51 -12.46 -5.97 -16.90
CA GLU A 51 -11.17 -6.33 -16.31
C GLU A 51 -10.01 -5.59 -16.99
N ASP A 52 -10.10 -5.32 -18.29
CA ASP A 52 -9.08 -4.57 -19.02
C ASP A 52 -8.97 -3.12 -18.52
N ASP A 53 -10.11 -2.44 -18.28
CA ASP A 53 -10.13 -1.07 -17.75
C ASP A 53 -9.56 -1.01 -16.33
N ILE A 54 -9.95 -1.98 -15.48
CA ILE A 54 -9.45 -2.11 -14.10
C ILE A 54 -7.94 -2.38 -14.10
N ASN A 55 -7.46 -3.26 -14.98
CA ASN A 55 -6.05 -3.58 -15.10
C ASN A 55 -5.23 -2.40 -15.61
N GLU A 56 -5.77 -1.60 -16.54
CA GLU A 56 -5.11 -0.39 -17.03
C GLU A 56 -4.87 0.60 -15.89
N ILE A 57 -5.91 0.93 -15.11
CA ILE A 57 -5.76 1.89 -14.01
C ILE A 57 -4.87 1.37 -12.89
N PHE A 58 -4.96 0.08 -12.56
CA PHE A 58 -4.09 -0.53 -11.56
C PHE A 58 -2.63 -0.49 -12.00
N THR A 59 -2.36 -0.79 -13.26
CA THR A 59 -1.01 -0.73 -13.84
C THR A 59 -0.46 0.70 -13.79
N PHE A 60 -1.29 1.70 -14.11
CA PHE A 60 -0.92 3.10 -13.98
C PHE A 60 -0.53 3.45 -12.53
N ILE A 61 -1.40 3.13 -11.56
CA ILE A 61 -1.17 3.39 -10.13
C ILE A 61 0.18 2.81 -9.67
N VAL A 62 0.42 1.53 -9.96
CA VAL A 62 1.63 0.84 -9.51
C VAL A 62 2.88 1.43 -10.16
N ASN A 63 2.88 1.68 -11.47
CA ASN A 63 4.04 2.23 -12.17
C ASN A 63 4.39 3.63 -11.66
N THR A 64 3.39 4.52 -11.57
CA THR A 64 3.60 5.88 -11.07
C THR A 64 4.08 5.87 -9.61
N ALA A 65 3.60 4.93 -8.78
CA ALA A 65 4.06 4.80 -7.40
C ALA A 65 5.54 4.41 -7.30
N PHE A 66 6.02 3.49 -8.14
CA PHE A 66 7.43 3.11 -8.18
C PHE A 66 8.33 4.20 -8.75
N ASP A 67 7.87 4.97 -9.74
CA ASP A 67 8.61 6.13 -10.25
C ASP A 67 8.79 7.20 -9.15
N ARG A 68 7.73 7.48 -8.38
CA ARG A 68 7.79 8.40 -7.23
C ARG A 68 8.65 7.87 -6.09
N LEU A 69 8.62 6.57 -5.82
CA LEU A 69 9.53 5.95 -4.86
C LEU A 69 10.99 6.16 -5.28
N ALA A 70 11.31 5.95 -6.56
CA ALA A 70 12.65 6.18 -7.08
C ALA A 70 13.07 7.65 -6.92
N GLU A 71 12.17 8.60 -7.19
CA GLU A 71 12.41 10.03 -6.96
C GLU A 71 12.68 10.32 -5.48
N LYS A 72 11.82 9.87 -4.56
CA LYS A 72 11.98 10.07 -3.10
C LYS A 72 13.30 9.51 -2.59
N LEU A 73 13.66 8.30 -3.01
CA LEU A 73 14.95 7.69 -2.67
C LEU A 73 16.13 8.52 -3.21
N SER A 74 16.09 8.95 -4.47
CA SER A 74 17.16 9.74 -5.09
C SER A 74 17.32 11.13 -4.46
N THR A 75 16.24 11.70 -3.94
CA THR A 75 16.22 13.02 -3.29
C THR A 75 16.30 12.92 -1.77
N SER A 76 16.50 11.72 -1.21
CA SER A 76 16.55 11.45 0.22
C SER A 76 15.33 11.97 1.00
N LYS A 77 14.16 11.98 0.36
CA LYS A 77 12.89 12.37 0.97
C LYS A 77 12.10 11.16 1.43
N SER A 78 11.22 11.40 2.39
CA SER A 78 10.25 10.41 2.88
C SER A 78 8.85 10.71 2.35
N PHE A 79 7.96 9.73 2.48
CA PHE A 79 6.52 9.90 2.27
C PHE A 79 5.90 10.49 3.53
N ASP A 80 5.27 11.66 3.41
CA ASP A 80 4.44 12.23 4.48
C ASP A 80 3.04 11.61 4.41
N MET A 81 2.68 10.83 5.43
CA MET A 81 1.41 10.11 5.46
C MET A 81 0.18 11.03 5.63
N ASN A 82 0.38 12.33 5.86
CA ASN A 82 -0.69 13.33 5.87
C ASN A 82 -0.94 13.94 4.49
N GLU A 83 -0.02 13.77 3.53
CA GLU A 83 -0.16 14.24 2.16
C GLU A 83 -0.83 13.16 1.31
N ALA A 84 -1.96 13.49 0.69
CA ALA A 84 -2.81 12.51 0.01
C ALA A 84 -2.08 11.71 -1.08
N GLU A 85 -1.21 12.36 -1.85
CA GLU A 85 -0.40 11.68 -2.87
C GLU A 85 0.67 10.76 -2.27
N ASP A 86 1.34 11.18 -1.19
CA ASP A 86 2.37 10.36 -0.55
C ASP A 86 1.73 9.14 0.12
N LEU A 87 0.57 9.33 0.76
CA LEU A 87 -0.26 8.25 1.30
C LEU A 87 -0.70 7.27 0.20
N ALA A 88 -1.23 7.78 -0.91
CA ALA A 88 -1.65 6.95 -2.05
C ALA A 88 -0.47 6.21 -2.69
N THR A 89 0.69 6.86 -2.78
CA THR A 89 1.94 6.23 -3.26
C THR A 89 2.36 5.09 -2.35
N ALA A 90 2.43 5.32 -1.04
CA ALA A 90 2.78 4.30 -0.06
C ALA A 90 1.78 3.13 -0.07
N ARG A 91 0.49 3.42 -0.23
CA ARG A 91 -0.58 2.41 -0.36
C ARG A 91 -0.36 1.52 -1.58
N ALA A 92 -0.11 2.10 -2.75
CA ALA A 92 0.12 1.34 -3.98
C ALA A 92 1.32 0.40 -3.89
N ILE A 93 2.42 0.89 -3.31
CA ILE A 93 3.61 0.08 -3.08
C ILE A 93 3.31 -1.04 -2.06
N TYR A 94 2.56 -0.73 -1.01
CA TYR A 94 2.17 -1.72 0.01
C TYR A 94 1.27 -2.82 -0.55
N GLU A 95 0.22 -2.45 -1.29
CA GLU A 95 -0.69 -3.38 -1.97
C GLU A 95 0.10 -4.30 -2.92
N HIS A 96 1.05 -3.76 -3.66
CA HIS A 96 1.95 -4.57 -4.49
C HIS A 96 2.80 -5.52 -3.64
N GLY A 97 3.33 -5.06 -2.50
CA GLY A 97 4.06 -5.91 -1.53
C GLY A 97 3.23 -7.08 -1.00
N ILE A 98 1.96 -6.83 -0.66
CA ILE A 98 1.00 -7.85 -0.24
C ILE A 98 0.69 -8.83 -1.38
N GLN A 99 0.49 -8.33 -2.60
CA GLN A 99 0.31 -9.18 -3.78
C GLN A 99 1.51 -10.13 -3.94
N ARG A 100 2.75 -9.61 -3.95
CA ARG A 100 3.96 -10.44 -4.03
C ARG A 100 4.01 -11.48 -2.90
N TYR A 101 3.59 -11.10 -1.70
CA TYR A 101 3.58 -12.02 -0.57
C TYR A 101 2.57 -13.16 -0.79
N SER A 102 1.35 -12.84 -1.21
CA SER A 102 0.30 -13.81 -1.51
C SER A 102 0.66 -14.75 -2.68
N GLU A 103 1.44 -14.27 -3.65
CA GLU A 103 1.98 -15.06 -4.77
C GLU A 103 3.21 -15.90 -4.37
N ASN A 104 3.57 -15.92 -3.07
CA ASN A 104 4.73 -16.60 -2.50
C ASN A 104 6.09 -16.08 -3.05
N ASP A 105 6.12 -14.87 -3.64
CA ASP A 105 7.37 -14.14 -3.91
C ASP A 105 7.86 -13.46 -2.62
N LYS A 106 8.39 -14.29 -1.71
CA LYS A 106 8.94 -13.84 -0.43
C LYS A 106 10.08 -12.84 -0.59
N LYS A 107 10.84 -12.93 -1.67
CA LYS A 107 11.94 -11.98 -1.91
C LYS A 107 11.36 -10.62 -2.26
N GLY A 108 10.49 -10.54 -3.28
CA GLY A 108 9.87 -9.28 -3.70
C GLY A 108 9.10 -8.62 -2.57
N ALA A 109 8.27 -9.38 -1.84
CA ALA A 109 7.52 -8.87 -0.70
C ALA A 109 8.42 -8.27 0.39
N LYS A 110 9.48 -9.00 0.79
CA LYS A 110 10.46 -8.51 1.77
C LYS A 110 11.08 -7.17 1.34
N GLU A 111 11.60 -7.09 0.11
CA GLU A 111 12.25 -5.85 -0.37
C GLU A 111 11.27 -4.66 -0.35
N ILE A 112 10.01 -4.89 -0.73
CA ILE A 112 8.96 -3.86 -0.70
C ILE A 112 8.65 -3.40 0.75
N PHE A 113 8.48 -4.32 1.68
CA PHE A 113 8.22 -3.93 3.07
C PHE A 113 9.41 -3.20 3.71
N LEU A 114 10.65 -3.58 3.37
CA LEU A 114 11.83 -2.88 3.82
C LEU A 114 11.92 -1.47 3.22
N VAL A 115 11.64 -1.30 1.93
CA VAL A 115 11.68 0.03 1.32
C VAL A 115 10.61 0.96 1.89
N LEU A 116 9.42 0.44 2.22
CA LEU A 116 8.37 1.21 2.91
C LEU A 116 8.77 1.55 4.34
N ASN A 117 9.33 0.61 5.11
CA ASN A 117 9.89 0.89 6.43
C ASN A 117 10.92 2.04 6.37
N TYR A 118 11.75 2.06 5.33
CA TYR A 118 12.74 3.10 5.14
C TYR A 118 12.13 4.46 4.79
N THR A 119 11.21 4.48 3.84
CA THR A 119 10.75 5.71 3.17
C THR A 119 9.54 6.37 3.83
N ILE A 120 8.72 5.66 4.59
CA ILE A 120 7.56 6.24 5.30
C ILE A 120 8.02 7.11 6.48
N ASP A 121 7.40 8.28 6.64
CA ASP A 121 7.55 9.18 7.81
C ASP A 121 6.37 9.03 8.78
N HIS A 122 6.22 7.83 9.34
CA HIS A 122 5.20 7.51 10.35
C HIS A 122 5.68 6.35 11.21
N ALA A 123 6.05 6.60 12.46
CA ALA A 123 6.78 5.65 13.30
C ALA A 123 6.07 4.29 13.43
N ASP A 124 4.78 4.28 13.79
CA ASP A 124 4.03 3.04 14.00
C ASP A 124 3.88 2.23 12.71
N LEU A 125 3.78 2.93 11.56
CA LEU A 125 3.63 2.28 10.27
C LEU A 125 4.97 1.72 9.79
N LYS A 126 6.09 2.40 10.07
CA LYS A 126 7.43 1.85 9.85
C LYS A 126 7.58 0.54 10.63
N ASP A 127 7.22 0.53 11.91
CA ASP A 127 7.34 -0.66 12.74
C ASP A 127 6.41 -1.79 12.23
N ALA A 128 5.20 -1.48 11.78
CA ALA A 128 4.33 -2.45 11.11
C ALA A 128 4.97 -3.02 9.83
N MET A 129 5.59 -2.20 8.98
CA MET A 129 6.32 -2.67 7.79
C MET A 129 7.51 -3.56 8.16
N MET A 130 8.20 -3.25 9.26
CA MET A 130 9.28 -4.12 9.77
C MET A 130 8.73 -5.47 10.24
N VAL A 131 7.55 -5.52 10.88
CA VAL A 131 6.88 -6.78 11.22
C VAL A 131 6.56 -7.59 9.96
N HIS A 132 6.02 -6.96 8.90
CA HIS A 132 5.76 -7.63 7.63
C HIS A 132 7.04 -8.25 7.04
N ALA A 133 8.09 -7.43 6.88
CA ALA A 133 9.38 -7.90 6.36
C ALA A 133 9.94 -9.06 7.21
N ALA A 134 9.89 -8.93 8.53
CA ALA A 134 10.42 -9.92 9.44
C ALA A 134 9.62 -11.24 9.41
N ALA A 135 8.30 -11.18 9.30
CA ALA A 135 7.44 -12.36 9.17
C ALA A 135 7.75 -13.12 7.86
N VAL A 136 7.89 -12.40 6.74
CA VAL A 136 8.29 -12.97 5.44
C VAL A 136 9.68 -13.63 5.54
N MET A 137 10.65 -12.94 6.15
CA MET A 137 12.02 -13.45 6.36
C MET A 137 12.07 -14.67 7.30
N ALA A 138 11.14 -14.76 8.24
CA ALA A 138 10.98 -15.92 9.12
C ALA A 138 10.34 -17.11 8.41
N GLY A 139 9.83 -16.92 7.19
CA GLY A 139 9.31 -17.98 6.34
C GLY A 139 7.80 -18.19 6.44
N ASN A 140 7.07 -17.37 7.20
CA ASN A 140 5.61 -17.42 7.26
C ASN A 140 5.01 -17.28 5.85
N SER A 141 4.00 -18.09 5.50
CA SER A 141 3.19 -17.79 4.32
C SER A 141 2.34 -16.55 4.55
N PHE A 142 1.68 -16.06 3.50
CA PHE A 142 0.73 -14.96 3.65
C PHE A 142 -0.44 -15.39 4.54
N GLU A 143 -0.95 -16.61 4.36
CA GLU A 143 -2.03 -17.19 5.17
C GLU A 143 -1.60 -17.30 6.64
N ASP A 144 -0.42 -17.85 6.92
CA ASP A 144 0.10 -17.94 8.29
C ASP A 144 0.21 -16.57 8.96
N PHE A 145 0.62 -15.55 8.18
CA PHE A 145 0.71 -14.18 8.66
C PHE A 145 -0.66 -13.61 9.03
N ILE A 146 -1.64 -13.72 8.13
CA ILE A 146 -3.01 -13.26 8.39
C ILE A 146 -3.64 -13.99 9.58
N GLU A 147 -3.55 -15.32 9.62
CA GLU A 147 -4.23 -16.13 10.64
C GLU A 147 -3.63 -15.99 12.03
N ASN A 148 -2.31 -15.84 12.14
CA ASN A 148 -1.63 -15.91 13.44
C ASN A 148 -1.12 -14.56 13.96
N LEU A 149 -0.87 -13.59 13.08
CA LEU A 149 -0.26 -12.31 13.47
C LEU A 149 -1.21 -11.13 13.35
N VAL A 150 -2.17 -11.15 12.44
CA VAL A 150 -3.06 -10.00 12.18
C VAL A 150 -4.32 -10.06 13.03
N ASP A 151 -4.67 -8.94 13.64
CA ASP A 151 -5.97 -8.78 14.31
C ASP A 151 -6.93 -8.08 13.35
N VAL A 152 -7.71 -8.89 12.63
CA VAL A 152 -8.71 -8.42 11.65
C VAL A 152 -9.92 -7.78 12.32
N GLU A 153 -10.25 -8.15 13.55
CA GLU A 153 -11.43 -7.63 14.27
C GLU A 153 -11.14 -6.25 14.88
N GLY A 154 -9.88 -5.96 15.19
CA GLY A 154 -9.42 -4.69 15.75
C GLY A 154 -9.20 -3.58 14.71
N VAL A 155 -9.47 -3.81 13.42
CA VAL A 155 -9.28 -2.80 12.36
C VAL A 155 -10.34 -1.70 12.49
N ASN A 156 -9.89 -0.45 12.55
CA ASN A 156 -10.77 0.71 12.49
C ASN A 156 -10.99 1.13 11.03
N GLU A 157 -12.16 0.83 10.48
CA GLU A 157 -12.54 1.18 9.09
C GLU A 157 -12.54 2.70 8.80
N HIS A 158 -12.56 3.53 9.84
CA HIS A 158 -12.49 5.00 9.69
C HIS A 158 -11.07 5.57 9.75
N ASP A 159 -10.05 4.72 9.96
CA ASP A 159 -8.66 5.12 9.91
C ASP A 159 -8.22 5.33 8.45
N PRO A 160 -7.70 6.51 8.06
CA PRO A 160 -7.12 6.73 6.73
C PRO A 160 -5.99 5.75 6.37
N LEU A 161 -5.36 5.13 7.37
CA LEU A 161 -4.31 4.13 7.22
C LEU A 161 -4.85 2.69 7.28
N ALA A 162 -6.18 2.47 7.30
CA ALA A 162 -6.79 1.13 7.36
C ALA A 162 -6.41 0.22 6.17
N PHE A 163 -5.91 0.77 5.08
CA PHE A 163 -5.38 0.02 3.94
C PHE A 163 -4.07 -0.73 4.26
N PHE A 164 -3.36 -0.32 5.31
CA PHE A 164 -2.17 -1.00 5.80
C PHE A 164 -2.52 -1.92 6.95
N ILE A 165 -2.08 -3.17 6.90
CA ILE A 165 -2.14 -4.04 8.07
C ILE A 165 -1.16 -3.47 9.11
N GLN A 166 -1.71 -2.99 10.22
CA GLN A 166 -0.95 -2.44 11.34
C GLN A 166 -1.50 -2.87 12.70
N THR A 167 -2.69 -3.49 12.71
CA THR A 167 -3.30 -4.09 13.90
C THR A 167 -2.91 -5.56 13.98
N PHE A 168 -2.24 -5.93 15.06
CA PHE A 168 -1.72 -7.27 15.26
C PHE A 168 -2.26 -7.90 16.54
N THR A 169 -2.28 -9.25 16.58
CA THR A 169 -2.72 -10.04 17.74
C THR A 169 -1.82 -9.87 18.96
N GLN A 170 -0.62 -9.33 18.76
CA GLN A 170 0.34 -8.95 19.81
C GLN A 170 0.82 -7.53 19.56
N PRO A 171 1.18 -6.77 20.61
CA PRO A 171 1.86 -5.49 20.48
C PRO A 171 3.06 -5.55 19.52
N THR A 172 3.22 -4.52 18.70
CA THR A 172 4.24 -4.46 17.64
C THR A 172 5.66 -4.63 18.19
N ASP A 173 5.97 -4.06 19.36
CA ASP A 173 7.27 -4.20 20.04
C ASP A 173 7.58 -5.66 20.47
N ILE A 174 6.54 -6.40 20.88
CA ILE A 174 6.63 -7.83 21.18
C ILE A 174 6.93 -8.62 19.90
N LEU A 175 6.22 -8.35 18.81
CA LEU A 175 6.46 -9.02 17.52
C LEU A 175 7.87 -8.75 16.98
N LEU A 176 8.33 -7.50 17.06
CA LEU A 176 9.70 -7.13 16.67
C LEU A 176 10.75 -7.85 17.54
N THR A 177 10.45 -8.08 18.81
CA THR A 177 11.31 -8.87 19.71
C THR A 177 11.29 -10.36 19.37
N MET A 178 10.12 -10.93 19.06
CA MET A 178 9.97 -12.32 18.62
C MET A 178 10.77 -12.58 17.33
N PHE A 179 10.79 -11.61 16.42
CA PHE A 179 11.56 -11.66 15.18
C PHE A 179 12.94 -10.99 15.27
N ALA A 180 13.54 -10.86 16.46
CA ALA A 180 14.77 -10.09 16.65
C ALA A 180 15.92 -10.48 15.69
N LYS A 181 16.02 -11.76 15.30
CA LYS A 181 17.01 -12.22 14.32
C LYS A 181 16.75 -11.59 12.94
N GLN A 182 15.52 -11.66 12.44
CA GLN A 182 15.12 -11.11 11.15
C GLN A 182 15.17 -9.59 11.15
N VAL A 183 14.69 -8.94 12.22
CA VAL A 183 14.78 -7.49 12.38
C VAL A 183 16.22 -7.00 12.33
N LYS A 184 17.16 -7.73 12.98
CA LYS A 184 18.58 -7.40 12.90
C LYS A 184 19.13 -7.52 11.47
N GLN A 185 18.74 -8.56 10.73
CA GLN A 185 19.15 -8.74 9.34
C GLN A 185 18.58 -7.65 8.44
N ALA A 186 17.28 -7.35 8.57
CA ALA A 186 16.59 -6.28 7.85
C ALA A 186 17.26 -4.91 8.08
N LYS A 187 17.58 -4.57 9.33
CA LYS A 187 18.28 -3.32 9.66
C LYS A 187 19.66 -3.24 9.01
N GLU A 188 20.38 -4.36 8.92
CA GLU A 188 21.69 -4.39 8.23
C GLU A 188 21.54 -4.18 6.72
N GLU A 189 20.52 -4.78 6.09
CA GLU A 189 20.21 -4.55 4.67
C GLU A 189 19.88 -3.07 4.41
N LEU A 190 19.11 -2.44 5.30
CA LEU A 190 18.76 -1.03 5.19
C LEU A 190 19.96 -0.08 5.37
N ARG A 191 21.02 -0.47 6.08
CA ARG A 191 22.23 0.37 6.23
C ARG A 191 22.86 0.72 4.88
N VAL A 192 22.74 -0.16 3.88
CA VAL A 192 23.25 0.09 2.53
C VAL A 192 22.57 1.31 1.90
N LEU A 193 21.29 1.54 2.22
CA LEU A 193 20.56 2.72 1.77
C LEU A 193 21.05 3.99 2.48
N ASP A 194 21.36 3.93 3.77
CA ASP A 194 21.93 5.07 4.50
C ASP A 194 23.33 5.46 4.00
N GLU A 195 24.20 4.48 3.74
CA GLU A 195 25.55 4.72 3.19
C GLU A 195 25.52 5.33 1.78
N SER A 196 24.41 5.18 1.05
CA SER A 196 24.19 5.82 -0.25
C SER A 196 23.75 7.28 -0.15
N LYS A 197 23.18 7.71 0.99
CA LYS A 197 22.81 9.11 1.24
C LYS A 197 24.00 9.99 1.60
N GLU A 198 25.08 9.39 2.12
CA GLU A 198 26.29 10.11 2.55
C GLU A 198 27.33 10.36 1.43
N LYS A 199 27.06 9.89 0.20
CA LYS A 199 27.93 10.05 -0.98
C LYS A 199 27.41 11.12 -1.92
#